data_AF-A0A5J4FVT6-F1
#
_entry.id   AF-A0A5J4FVT6-F1
#
_cell.length_a   1.000
_cell.length_b   1.000
_cell.length_c   1.000
_cell.angle_alpha   90.00
_cell.angle_beta   90.00
_cell.angle_gamma   90.00
#
_symmetry.space_group_name_H-M   'P 1'
#
loop_
_entity.id
_entity.type
_entity.pdbx_description
1 polymer ?
#
loop_
_entity_poly.entity_id
_entity_poly.type
_entity_poly.pdbx_seq_one_letter_code
_entity_poly.pdbx_strand_id
1 'polypeptide(L)'
;MHETLDSFIAQTYENWECLLVDDGSTDTTVEVIKTYTIKDDRFKLYNRPQNRPKGANACRNYGFEQSSGAFINWFDSDDIAAPQFLEQKIKLLEDHPEIDMAACYGERFYDDARENTYMKPVDDKSDNEIENYILHDFCFYTNSPLWRKDILIKNAEIFDEEMHRSQEKDFHFRMLVKGFSYKRYVEKPLFFKRGDNDSISTNAEKSINAKLSVFRLREKQFDLINASNNKSKKKLLEYLFYRQAVNYYDVMIALDSKAEKKVFRKKYFPQLISMIRQTHLETSYKNKLFLGDFLLQSLNKGYKFFYFPQFDHRSF
;
A
#
# COMPACT_ATOMS: atom_id res chain seq x y z
N MET A 1 18.77 -9.40 1.90
CA MET A 1 19.78 -8.34 1.88
C MET A 1 20.92 -8.60 0.88
N HIS A 2 21.84 -9.55 1.07
CA HIS A 2 22.96 -9.77 0.13
C HIS A 2 22.48 -9.91 -1.33
N GLU A 3 21.55 -10.84 -1.58
CA GLU A 3 20.98 -11.06 -2.92
C GLU A 3 20.31 -9.80 -3.49
N THR A 4 19.66 -9.00 -2.65
CA THR A 4 19.05 -7.72 -3.03
C THR A 4 20.12 -6.75 -3.53
N LEU A 5 21.20 -6.54 -2.76
CA LEU A 5 22.28 -5.62 -3.12
C LEU A 5 23.04 -6.09 -4.35
N ASP A 6 23.35 -7.39 -4.43
CA ASP A 6 24.00 -8.00 -5.60
C ASP A 6 23.15 -7.83 -6.87
N SER A 7 21.81 -7.89 -6.75
CA SER A 7 20.90 -7.65 -7.87
C SER A 7 20.91 -6.21 -8.38
N PHE A 8 21.25 -5.23 -7.53
CA PHE A 8 21.45 -3.84 -7.93
C PHE A 8 22.82 -3.63 -8.58
N ILE A 9 23.88 -4.27 -8.07
CA ILE A 9 25.21 -4.25 -8.71
C ILE A 9 25.11 -4.78 -10.15
N ALA A 10 24.31 -5.83 -10.36
CA ALA A 10 24.11 -6.46 -11.66
C ALA A 10 23.14 -5.73 -12.61
N GLN A 11 22.68 -4.52 -12.28
CA GLN A 11 21.82 -3.75 -13.17
C GLN A 11 22.56 -3.34 -14.46
N THR A 12 21.87 -3.50 -15.58
CA THR A 12 22.34 -3.09 -16.93
C THR A 12 22.36 -1.58 -17.12
N TYR A 13 21.48 -0.86 -16.43
CA TYR A 13 21.53 0.60 -16.34
C TYR A 13 22.44 0.98 -15.16
N GLU A 14 23.48 1.77 -15.42
CA GLU A 14 24.56 2.02 -14.44
C GLU A 14 24.38 3.31 -13.62
N ASN A 15 23.62 4.28 -14.12
CA ASN A 15 23.49 5.62 -13.54
C ASN A 15 22.41 5.69 -12.44
N TRP A 16 22.66 5.03 -11.32
CA TRP A 16 21.75 4.99 -10.17
C TRP A 16 22.50 5.20 -8.86
N GLU A 17 21.73 5.49 -7.80
CA GLU A 17 22.17 5.42 -6.41
C GLU A 17 21.17 4.57 -5.61
N CYS A 18 21.65 3.90 -4.56
CA CYS A 18 20.84 3.09 -3.66
C CYS A 18 21.00 3.63 -2.24
N LEU A 19 19.91 4.18 -1.71
CA LEU A 19 19.89 4.76 -0.37
C LEU A 19 19.30 3.76 0.63
N LEU A 20 20.15 3.18 1.45
CA LEU A 20 19.77 2.23 2.49
C LEU A 20 19.53 2.99 3.78
N VAL A 21 18.30 2.99 4.27
CA VAL A 21 17.93 3.67 5.52
C VAL A 21 17.63 2.65 6.59
N ASP A 22 18.55 2.51 7.55
CA ASP A 22 18.41 1.58 8.67
C ASP A 22 17.36 2.07 9.68
N ASP A 23 16.46 1.17 10.08
CA ASP A 23 15.35 1.43 11.02
C ASP A 23 15.73 1.14 12.49
N GLY A 24 17.03 1.13 12.79
CA GLY A 24 17.59 0.71 14.07
C GLY A 24 17.70 -0.81 14.17
N SER A 25 18.36 -1.44 13.20
CA SER A 25 18.65 -2.87 13.22
C SER A 25 19.61 -3.22 14.36
N THR A 26 19.40 -4.37 14.98
CA THR A 26 20.25 -4.89 16.08
C THR A 26 21.02 -6.15 15.68
N ASP A 27 20.84 -6.62 14.46
CA ASP A 27 21.53 -7.75 13.87
C ASP A 27 22.72 -7.26 13.00
N THR A 28 23.27 -8.14 12.17
CA THR A 28 24.44 -7.82 11.32
C THR A 28 24.10 -7.02 10.06
N THR A 29 22.89 -6.47 9.93
CA THR A 29 22.42 -5.78 8.72
C THR A 29 23.30 -4.58 8.39
N VAL A 30 23.65 -3.75 9.37
CA VAL A 30 24.46 -2.54 9.16
C VAL A 30 25.88 -2.89 8.72
N GLU A 31 26.47 -3.93 9.30
CA GLU A 31 27.79 -4.44 8.93
C GLU A 31 27.79 -4.91 7.48
N VAL A 32 26.77 -5.68 7.07
CA VAL A 32 26.60 -6.12 5.68
C VAL A 32 26.56 -4.91 4.75
N ILE A 33 25.68 -3.95 5.00
CA ILE A 33 25.53 -2.76 4.14
C ILE A 33 26.85 -2.00 4.02
N LYS A 34 27.59 -1.82 5.13
CA LYS A 34 28.90 -1.15 5.12
C LYS A 34 29.88 -1.82 4.16
N THR A 35 29.88 -3.15 4.06
CA THR A 35 30.76 -3.83 3.09
C THR A 35 30.44 -3.47 1.64
N TYR A 36 29.18 -3.17 1.31
CA TYR A 36 28.77 -2.74 -0.03
C TYR A 36 29.12 -1.28 -0.27
N THR A 37 28.91 -0.39 0.70
CA THR A 37 29.30 1.03 0.59
C THR A 37 30.80 1.24 0.38
N ILE A 38 31.64 0.30 0.83
CA ILE A 38 33.09 0.32 0.59
C ILE A 38 33.43 -0.14 -0.83
N LYS A 39 32.64 -1.06 -1.40
CA LYS A 39 32.87 -1.65 -2.72
C LYS A 39 32.33 -0.81 -3.88
N ASP A 40 31.24 -0.09 -3.65
CA ASP A 40 30.51 0.64 -4.68
C ASP A 40 29.87 1.90 -4.08
N ASP A 41 30.29 3.06 -4.57
CA ASP A 41 29.92 4.38 -4.05
C ASP A 41 28.48 4.79 -4.37
N ARG A 42 27.81 4.04 -5.23
CA ARG A 42 26.37 4.19 -5.51
C ARG A 42 25.52 3.78 -4.30
N PHE A 43 26.03 2.92 -3.41
CA PHE A 43 25.35 2.58 -2.16
C PHE A 43 25.67 3.60 -1.07
N LYS A 44 24.62 4.15 -0.45
CA LYS A 44 24.74 5.09 0.68
C LYS A 44 23.91 4.59 1.85
N LEU A 45 24.54 4.49 3.01
CA LEU A 45 23.88 4.09 4.26
C LEU A 45 23.50 5.33 5.08
N TYR A 46 22.26 5.35 5.53
CA TYR A 46 21.75 6.32 6.50
C TYR A 46 21.07 5.61 7.66
N ASN A 47 20.94 6.31 8.78
CA ASN A 47 20.08 5.90 9.88
C ASN A 47 18.79 6.71 9.81
N ARG A 48 17.65 6.07 10.06
CA ARG A 48 16.39 6.79 10.25
C ARG A 48 16.54 7.80 11.40
N PRO A 49 16.13 9.06 11.19
CA PRO A 49 16.16 10.06 12.26
C PRO A 49 15.33 9.63 13.48
N GLN A 50 15.87 9.83 14.69
CA GLN A 50 15.21 9.44 15.95
C GLN A 50 13.88 10.16 16.19
N ASN A 51 13.68 11.34 15.60
CA ASN A 51 12.45 12.11 15.68
C ASN A 51 11.33 11.64 14.73
N ARG A 52 11.59 10.62 13.90
CA ARG A 52 10.57 9.97 13.06
C ARG A 52 10.01 8.71 13.74
N PRO A 53 8.78 8.27 13.40
CA PRO A 53 8.29 6.98 13.86
C PRO A 53 9.14 5.83 13.30
N LYS A 54 9.19 4.70 14.03
CA LYS A 54 9.84 3.48 13.56
C LYS A 54 9.02 2.84 12.43
N GLY A 55 9.69 2.34 11.40
CA GLY A 55 9.06 1.55 10.34
C GLY A 55 9.42 2.00 8.91
N ALA A 56 9.08 1.14 7.96
CA ALA A 56 9.48 1.27 6.56
C ALA A 56 9.07 2.60 5.91
N ASN A 57 7.90 3.16 6.23
CA ASN A 57 7.43 4.41 5.61
C ASN A 57 8.30 5.61 5.98
N ALA A 58 8.72 5.71 7.24
CA ALA A 58 9.64 6.76 7.66
C ALA A 58 11.01 6.61 7.00
N CYS A 59 11.50 5.37 6.85
CA CYS A 59 12.73 5.10 6.10
C CYS A 59 12.60 5.48 4.61
N ARG A 60 11.49 5.12 3.96
CA ARG A 60 11.20 5.43 2.54
C ARG A 60 11.11 6.94 2.29
N ASN A 61 10.44 7.67 3.19
CA ASN A 61 10.33 9.13 3.09
C ASN A 61 11.67 9.81 3.34
N TYR A 62 12.43 9.35 4.34
CA TYR A 62 13.77 9.89 4.59
C TYR A 62 14.72 9.61 3.41
N GLY A 63 14.69 8.40 2.85
CA GLY A 63 15.44 8.07 1.64
C GLY A 63 15.03 8.94 0.45
N PHE A 64 13.74 9.21 0.26
CA PHE A 64 13.26 10.14 -0.75
C PHE A 64 13.83 11.57 -0.57
N GLU A 65 13.90 12.07 0.66
CA GLU A 65 14.49 13.38 0.96
C GLU A 65 16.00 13.43 0.70
N GLN A 66 16.72 12.34 0.98
CA GLN A 66 18.17 12.26 0.74
C GLN A 66 18.55 11.97 -0.71
N SER A 67 17.60 11.51 -1.54
CA SER A 67 17.86 11.17 -2.93
C SER A 67 18.29 12.37 -3.77
N SER A 68 19.06 12.12 -4.82
CA SER A 68 19.49 13.09 -5.82
C SER A 68 19.03 12.71 -7.24
N GLY A 69 18.66 11.45 -7.47
CA GLY A 69 18.14 10.97 -8.75
C GLY A 69 16.85 11.68 -9.22
N ALA A 70 16.69 11.76 -10.54
CA ALA A 70 15.48 12.31 -11.19
C ALA A 70 14.26 11.39 -11.05
N PHE A 71 14.50 10.10 -10.80
CA PHE A 71 13.48 9.09 -10.62
C PHE A 71 13.61 8.40 -9.26
N ILE A 72 12.48 7.96 -8.72
CA ILE A 72 12.38 7.31 -7.41
C ILE A 72 11.77 5.93 -7.55
N ASN A 73 12.50 4.91 -7.08
CA ASN A 73 11.97 3.57 -6.87
C ASN A 73 12.20 3.20 -5.41
N TRP A 74 11.13 2.90 -4.69
CA TRP A 74 11.24 2.26 -3.39
C TRP A 74 11.35 0.76 -3.59
N PHE A 75 12.22 0.11 -2.83
CA PHE A 75 12.51 -1.31 -3.00
C PHE A 75 12.64 -2.00 -1.65
N ASP A 76 11.98 -3.14 -1.47
CA ASP A 76 12.01 -3.92 -0.24
C ASP A 76 13.32 -4.72 -0.12
N SER A 77 13.92 -4.78 1.08
CA SER A 77 15.31 -5.21 1.32
C SER A 77 15.55 -6.74 1.30
N ASP A 78 14.48 -7.49 1.09
CA ASP A 78 14.38 -8.95 1.01
C ASP A 78 14.03 -9.45 -0.41
N ASP A 79 13.72 -8.52 -1.33
CA ASP A 79 13.35 -8.81 -2.71
C ASP A 79 14.54 -8.71 -3.67
N ILE A 80 14.36 -9.16 -4.92
CA ILE A 80 15.43 -9.23 -5.94
C ILE A 80 15.01 -8.48 -7.20
N ALA A 81 15.87 -7.60 -7.73
CA ALA A 81 15.64 -6.92 -9.01
C ALA A 81 16.16 -7.76 -10.18
N ALA A 82 15.43 -7.82 -11.30
CA ALA A 82 15.95 -8.39 -12.54
C ALA A 82 17.05 -7.48 -13.12
N PRO A 83 18.04 -8.00 -13.89
CA PRO A 83 19.13 -7.18 -14.43
C PRO A 83 18.70 -5.98 -15.30
N GLN A 84 17.52 -6.04 -15.92
CA GLN A 84 16.96 -4.93 -16.71
C GLN A 84 15.87 -4.13 -15.97
N PHE A 85 15.77 -4.26 -14.64
CA PHE A 85 14.72 -3.62 -13.85
C PHE A 85 14.71 -2.10 -13.99
N LEU A 86 15.87 -1.45 -13.84
CA LEU A 86 15.98 0.00 -14.00
C LEU A 86 15.88 0.40 -15.48
N GLU A 87 16.64 -0.26 -16.36
CA GLU A 87 16.71 0.04 -17.79
C GLU A 87 15.32 0.10 -18.44
N GLN A 88 14.49 -0.93 -18.25
CA GLN A 88 13.18 -1.00 -18.91
C GLN A 88 12.20 0.07 -18.40
N LYS A 89 12.24 0.38 -17.09
CA LYS A 89 11.37 1.41 -16.52
C LYS A 89 11.80 2.83 -16.90
N ILE A 90 13.11 3.07 -16.95
CA ILE A 90 13.66 4.35 -17.39
C ILE A 90 13.34 4.58 -18.86
N LYS A 91 13.60 3.59 -19.71
CA LYS A 91 13.23 3.63 -21.12
C LYS A 91 11.74 3.97 -21.30
N LEU A 92 10.85 3.35 -20.52
CA LEU A 92 9.42 3.63 -20.60
C LEU A 92 9.08 5.09 -20.25
N LEU A 93 9.77 5.71 -19.28
CA LEU A 93 9.61 7.12 -18.92
C LEU A 93 10.26 8.07 -19.95
N GLU A 94 11.35 7.66 -20.60
CA GLU A 94 12.02 8.45 -21.62
C GLU A 94 11.24 8.45 -22.93
N ASP A 95 10.74 7.29 -23.36
CA ASP A 95 9.92 7.12 -24.57
C ASP A 95 8.53 7.78 -24.41
N HIS A 96 8.09 7.99 -23.17
CA HIS A 96 6.79 8.58 -22.83
C HIS A 96 6.94 9.71 -21.80
N PRO A 97 7.41 10.90 -22.22
CA PRO A 97 7.59 12.04 -21.32
C PRO A 97 6.27 12.51 -20.68
N GLU A 98 5.12 12.14 -21.25
CA GLU A 98 3.80 12.46 -20.74
C GLU A 98 3.39 11.67 -19.48
N ILE A 99 4.07 10.55 -19.17
CA ILE A 99 3.70 9.73 -18.01
C ILE A 99 4.46 10.11 -16.75
N ASP A 100 3.79 10.04 -15.60
CA ASP A 100 4.36 10.37 -14.29
C ASP A 100 5.07 9.17 -13.62
N MET A 101 4.67 7.94 -13.99
CA MET A 101 5.16 6.69 -13.42
C MET A 101 5.33 5.59 -14.48
N ALA A 102 6.45 4.89 -14.43
CA ALA A 102 6.60 3.57 -15.05
C ALA A 102 6.41 2.49 -13.98
N ALA A 103 5.56 1.51 -14.23
CA ALA A 103 5.37 0.36 -13.37
C ALA A 103 5.76 -0.94 -14.08
N CYS A 104 5.89 -2.02 -13.32
CA CYS A 104 6.14 -3.36 -13.84
C CYS A 104 5.42 -4.41 -12.98
N TYR A 105 5.35 -5.65 -13.45
CA TYR A 105 4.93 -6.76 -12.59
C TYR A 105 6.14 -7.55 -12.07
N GLY A 106 5.88 -8.32 -11.03
CA GLY A 106 6.87 -9.23 -10.45
C GLY A 106 6.32 -10.63 -10.30
N GLU A 107 7.18 -11.52 -9.81
CA GLU A 107 6.85 -12.90 -9.45
C GLU A 107 7.13 -13.14 -7.98
N ARG A 108 6.47 -14.14 -7.40
CA ARG A 108 6.80 -14.59 -6.04
C ARG A 108 7.72 -15.81 -6.12
N PHE A 109 8.69 -15.91 -5.22
CA PHE A 109 9.53 -17.10 -5.08
C PHE A 109 9.63 -17.53 -3.61
N TYR A 110 9.83 -18.83 -3.38
CA TYR A 110 9.95 -19.46 -2.05
C TYR A 110 11.18 -20.37 -2.05
N ASP A 111 12.06 -20.29 -1.05
CA ASP A 111 13.18 -21.23 -0.85
C ASP A 111 13.89 -21.65 -2.16
N ASP A 112 14.33 -20.66 -2.96
CA ASP A 112 14.95 -20.78 -4.30
C ASP A 112 14.08 -21.38 -5.43
N ALA A 113 12.90 -21.90 -5.12
CA ALA A 113 11.90 -22.31 -6.11
C ALA A 113 11.08 -21.10 -6.56
N ARG A 114 11.15 -20.77 -7.85
CA ARG A 114 10.25 -19.80 -8.48
C ARG A 114 8.90 -20.47 -8.68
N GLU A 115 7.89 -20.05 -7.91
CA GLU A 115 6.52 -20.31 -8.29
C GLU A 115 6.14 -19.34 -9.41
N ASN A 116 5.57 -19.86 -10.49
CA ASN A 116 5.00 -19.05 -11.57
C ASN A 116 3.68 -18.39 -11.16
N THR A 117 3.60 -17.86 -9.94
CA THR A 117 2.46 -17.08 -9.47
C THR A 117 2.72 -15.64 -9.88
N TYR A 118 2.38 -15.33 -11.14
CA TYR A 118 2.50 -14.01 -11.70
C TYR A 118 1.68 -13.01 -10.88
N MET A 119 2.32 -11.96 -10.38
CA MET A 119 1.61 -10.79 -9.84
C MET A 119 1.22 -9.85 -10.98
N LYS A 120 0.70 -10.41 -12.08
CA LYS A 120 0.26 -9.65 -13.24
C LYS A 120 -1.07 -8.95 -12.92
N PRO A 121 -1.20 -7.64 -13.18
CA PRO A 121 -2.49 -6.96 -13.14
C PRO A 121 -3.49 -7.61 -14.11
N VAL A 122 -4.76 -7.59 -13.73
CA VAL A 122 -5.87 -7.86 -14.67
C VAL A 122 -5.93 -6.68 -15.66
N ASP A 123 -5.51 -6.94 -16.89
CA ASP A 123 -5.64 -6.14 -18.13
C ASP A 123 -5.63 -4.60 -18.00
N ASP A 124 -4.56 -3.97 -18.50
CA ASP A 124 -4.28 -2.52 -18.43
C ASP A 124 -5.24 -1.61 -19.23
N LYS A 125 -6.27 -2.16 -19.85
CA LYS A 125 -7.15 -1.43 -20.80
C LYS A 125 -8.51 -1.04 -20.21
N SER A 126 -8.69 -1.14 -18.90
CA SER A 126 -9.98 -0.82 -18.28
C SER A 126 -10.06 0.66 -17.92
N ASP A 127 -11.15 1.33 -18.34
CA ASP A 127 -11.50 2.69 -17.87
C ASP A 127 -11.92 2.71 -16.38
N ASN A 128 -11.58 1.67 -15.60
CA ASN A 128 -12.08 1.38 -14.26
C ASN A 128 -10.92 1.14 -13.28
N GLU A 129 -9.77 1.77 -13.50
CA GLU A 129 -8.55 1.52 -12.71
C GLU A 129 -8.75 1.77 -11.21
N ILE A 130 -9.49 2.82 -10.86
CA ILE A 130 -9.81 3.18 -9.47
C ILE A 130 -10.68 2.09 -8.82
N GLU A 131 -11.68 1.60 -9.54
CA GLU A 131 -12.58 0.53 -9.14
C GLU A 131 -11.78 -0.75 -8.91
N ASN A 132 -11.00 -1.17 -9.90
CA ASN A 132 -10.16 -2.36 -9.87
C ASN A 132 -9.15 -2.29 -8.71
N TYR A 133 -8.60 -1.11 -8.43
CA TYR A 133 -7.68 -0.90 -7.29
C TYR A 133 -8.38 -1.02 -5.92
N ILE A 134 -9.60 -0.51 -5.80
CA ILE A 134 -10.41 -0.63 -4.57
C ILE A 134 -10.82 -2.09 -4.31
N LEU A 135 -11.18 -2.80 -5.38
CA LEU A 135 -11.63 -4.20 -5.37
C LEU A 135 -10.47 -5.21 -5.26
N HIS A 136 -9.22 -4.74 -5.37
CA HIS A 136 -7.97 -5.52 -5.32
C HIS A 136 -7.75 -6.43 -6.54
N ASP A 137 -8.28 -6.06 -7.70
CA ASP A 137 -8.00 -6.75 -8.97
C ASP A 137 -6.54 -6.51 -9.42
N PHE A 138 -5.94 -5.41 -8.99
CA PHE A 138 -4.49 -5.21 -9.04
C PHE A 138 -3.99 -4.31 -7.90
N CYS A 139 -2.67 -4.34 -7.69
CA CYS A 139 -1.97 -3.43 -6.77
C CYS A 139 -0.59 -3.11 -7.36
N PHE A 140 -0.12 -1.89 -7.17
CA PHE A 140 1.29 -1.57 -7.34
C PHE A 140 2.02 -1.99 -6.06
N TYR A 141 2.87 -3.02 -6.16
CA TYR A 141 3.78 -3.41 -5.08
C TYR A 141 4.88 -2.37 -4.93
N THR A 142 5.52 -2.28 -3.75
CA THR A 142 6.57 -1.29 -3.44
C THR A 142 7.57 -1.14 -4.58
N ASN A 143 8.11 -2.27 -5.03
CA ASN A 143 9.21 -2.34 -6.00
C ASN A 143 8.77 -1.94 -7.42
N SER A 144 7.48 -2.03 -7.73
CA SER A 144 6.98 -1.93 -9.10
C SER A 144 7.14 -0.51 -9.67
N PRO A 145 6.65 0.56 -9.01
CA PRO A 145 6.71 1.93 -9.50
C PRO A 145 8.10 2.58 -9.53
N LEU A 146 8.44 3.17 -10.66
CA LEU A 146 9.48 4.19 -10.82
C LEU A 146 8.79 5.52 -11.11
N TRP A 147 8.87 6.46 -10.16
CA TRP A 147 8.22 7.77 -10.21
C TRP A 147 9.16 8.86 -10.70
N ARG A 148 8.64 9.85 -11.41
CA ARG A 148 9.31 11.13 -11.58
C ARG A 148 9.36 11.87 -10.24
N LYS A 149 10.56 12.23 -9.78
CA LYS A 149 10.76 12.84 -8.46
C LYS A 149 10.14 14.23 -8.36
N ASP A 150 10.30 15.05 -9.40
CA ASP A 150 9.78 16.41 -9.48
C ASP A 150 8.25 16.45 -9.36
N ILE A 151 7.56 15.49 -9.97
CA ILE A 151 6.10 15.37 -9.86
C ILE A 151 5.68 15.03 -8.42
N LEU A 152 6.38 14.14 -7.73
CA LEU A 152 6.11 13.85 -6.31
C LEU A 152 6.37 15.07 -5.41
N ILE A 153 7.47 15.80 -5.62
CA ILE A 153 7.78 17.03 -4.89
C ILE A 153 6.70 18.08 -5.11
N LYS A 154 6.35 18.34 -6.37
CA LYS A 154 5.37 19.37 -6.76
C LYS A 154 4.01 19.16 -6.09
N ASN A 155 3.62 17.91 -5.87
CA ASN A 155 2.34 17.54 -5.28
C ASN A 155 2.44 17.19 -3.78
N ALA A 156 3.62 17.29 -3.18
CA ALA A 156 3.91 16.90 -1.79
C ALA A 156 3.47 15.46 -1.46
N GLU A 157 3.76 14.52 -2.35
CA GLU A 157 3.32 13.12 -2.22
C GLU A 157 4.40 12.23 -1.63
N ILE A 158 4.13 11.74 -0.42
CA ILE A 158 4.98 10.80 0.32
C ILE A 158 4.13 9.69 0.98
N PHE A 159 4.78 8.68 1.56
CA PHE A 159 4.08 7.65 2.33
C PHE A 159 3.54 8.23 3.63
N ASP A 160 2.37 7.75 4.07
CA ASP A 160 1.85 8.04 5.41
C ASP A 160 2.65 7.23 6.46
N GLU A 161 3.47 7.92 7.23
CA GLU A 161 4.33 7.31 8.25
C GLU A 161 3.55 6.66 9.41
N GLU A 162 2.25 6.96 9.58
CA GLU A 162 1.41 6.30 10.58
C GLU A 162 0.79 4.98 10.10
N MET A 163 0.89 4.67 8.81
CA MET A 163 0.34 3.43 8.25
C MET A 163 1.29 2.26 8.44
N HIS A 164 0.85 1.27 9.22
CA HIS A 164 1.61 0.06 9.52
C HIS A 164 1.29 -1.09 8.54
N ARG A 165 0.25 -0.92 7.72
CA ARG A 165 -0.17 -1.88 6.69
C ARG A 165 -0.89 -1.15 5.56
N SER A 166 -0.78 -1.69 4.35
CA SER A 166 -1.46 -1.19 3.15
C SER A 166 -0.97 0.20 2.72
N GLN A 167 0.27 0.53 3.08
CA GLN A 167 0.91 1.80 2.76
C GLN A 167 1.04 2.06 1.26
N GLU A 168 1.36 1.03 0.46
CA GLU A 168 1.40 1.13 -1.00
C GLU A 168 -0.02 1.34 -1.57
N LYS A 169 -1.02 0.71 -0.93
CA LYS A 169 -2.44 0.88 -1.31
C LYS A 169 -2.94 2.28 -1.05
N ASP A 170 -2.57 2.91 0.06
CA ASP A 170 -2.89 4.31 0.30
C ASP A 170 -2.20 5.22 -0.71
N PHE A 171 -0.88 5.07 -0.82
CA PHE A 171 -0.05 5.96 -1.61
C PHE A 171 -0.47 5.97 -3.08
N HIS A 172 -0.57 4.80 -3.72
CA HIS A 172 -0.92 4.74 -5.13
C HIS A 172 -2.39 5.02 -5.40
N PHE A 173 -3.30 4.69 -4.47
CA PHE A 173 -4.69 5.08 -4.63
C PHE A 173 -4.86 6.61 -4.69
N ARG A 174 -4.14 7.35 -3.85
CA ARG A 174 -4.12 8.83 -3.94
C ARG A 174 -3.67 9.31 -5.31
N MET A 175 -2.61 8.70 -5.87
CA MET A 175 -2.09 9.09 -7.19
C MET A 175 -3.11 8.83 -8.30
N LEU A 176 -3.77 7.66 -8.27
CA LEU A 176 -4.81 7.30 -9.24
C LEU A 176 -5.99 8.29 -9.19
N VAL A 177 -6.49 8.62 -7.99
CA VAL A 177 -7.59 9.60 -7.85
C VAL A 177 -7.18 11.00 -8.28
N LYS A 178 -5.92 11.38 -8.08
CA LYS A 178 -5.36 12.67 -8.53
C LYS A 178 -5.04 12.70 -10.04
N GLY A 179 -5.23 11.59 -10.76
CA GLY A 179 -5.06 11.51 -12.20
C GLY A 179 -3.61 11.43 -12.66
N PHE A 180 -2.71 10.93 -11.81
CA PHE A 180 -1.33 10.70 -12.21
C PHE A 180 -1.29 9.62 -13.29
N SER A 181 -0.60 9.92 -14.37
CA SER A 181 -0.50 9.10 -15.56
C SER A 181 0.60 8.04 -15.41
N TYR A 182 0.38 6.86 -15.98
CA TYR A 182 1.35 5.79 -15.87
C TYR A 182 1.27 4.81 -17.04
N LYS A 183 2.36 4.05 -17.24
CA LYS A 183 2.38 2.86 -18.11
C LYS A 183 3.05 1.70 -17.40
N ARG A 184 2.75 0.48 -17.82
CA ARG A 184 3.37 -0.73 -17.28
C ARG A 184 4.22 -1.43 -18.33
N TYR A 185 5.40 -1.90 -17.90
CA TYR A 185 6.16 -2.90 -18.62
C TYR A 185 5.59 -4.30 -18.31
N VAL A 186 5.16 -5.02 -19.35
CA VAL A 186 4.37 -6.26 -19.22
C VAL A 186 4.95 -7.49 -19.96
N GLU A 187 6.13 -7.37 -20.55
CA GLU A 187 6.74 -8.49 -21.30
C GLU A 187 7.27 -9.59 -20.40
N LYS A 188 7.98 -9.22 -19.32
CA LYS A 188 8.59 -10.14 -18.35
C LYS A 188 8.58 -9.54 -16.94
N PRO A 189 8.63 -10.37 -15.87
CA PRO A 189 8.76 -9.84 -14.51
C PRO A 189 10.09 -9.07 -14.39
N LEU A 190 10.06 -7.94 -13.67
CA LEU A 190 11.28 -7.17 -13.41
C LEU A 190 11.73 -7.21 -11.95
N PHE A 191 10.93 -7.77 -11.05
CA PHE A 191 11.35 -8.02 -9.67
C PHE A 191 10.76 -9.34 -9.16
N PHE A 192 11.44 -9.93 -8.20
CA PHE A 192 11.06 -11.17 -7.56
C PHE A 192 10.84 -10.88 -6.09
N LYS A 193 9.61 -11.12 -5.63
CA LYS A 193 9.20 -10.92 -4.26
C LYS A 193 9.41 -12.20 -3.46
N ARG A 194 10.14 -12.12 -2.35
CA ARG A 194 10.32 -13.28 -1.47
C ARG A 194 9.02 -13.60 -0.76
N GLY A 195 8.62 -14.86 -0.84
CA GLY A 195 7.49 -15.39 -0.10
C GLY A 195 7.96 -15.97 1.22
N ASP A 196 7.58 -15.36 2.35
CA ASP A 196 7.82 -15.92 3.68
C ASP A 196 6.53 -16.45 4.29
N ASN A 197 6.58 -17.65 4.86
CA ASN A 197 5.48 -18.22 5.65
C ASN A 197 5.17 -17.36 6.90
N ASP A 198 6.15 -16.65 7.45
CA ASP A 198 6.04 -15.79 8.65
C ASP A 198 6.06 -14.28 8.36
N SER A 199 5.74 -13.87 7.13
CA SER A 199 5.74 -12.46 6.75
C SER A 199 4.90 -11.60 7.71
N ILE A 200 5.23 -10.30 7.80
CA ILE A 200 4.39 -9.28 8.47
C ILE A 200 2.93 -9.40 8.00
N SER A 201 2.71 -9.77 6.73
CA SER A 201 1.38 -9.96 6.17
C SER A 201 0.60 -11.14 6.76
N THR A 202 1.28 -12.23 7.16
CA THR A 202 0.68 -13.43 7.77
C THR A 202 0.26 -13.16 9.22
N ASN A 203 1.07 -12.41 9.98
CA ASN A 203 0.75 -12.03 11.37
C ASN A 203 -0.14 -10.77 11.49
N ALA A 204 -0.32 -10.02 10.40
CA ALA A 204 -1.07 -8.77 10.39
C ALA A 204 -2.57 -8.93 10.69
N GLU A 205 -3.17 -10.12 10.54
CA GLU A 205 -4.58 -10.32 10.89
C GLU A 205 -4.83 -10.23 12.41
N LYS A 206 -3.80 -10.48 13.23
CA LYS A 206 -3.86 -10.40 14.69
C LYS A 206 -3.47 -9.02 15.24
N SER A 207 -2.85 -8.17 14.42
CA SER A 207 -2.37 -6.85 14.86
C SER A 207 -3.48 -5.79 14.83
N ILE A 208 -3.74 -5.16 15.98
CA ILE A 208 -4.66 -4.03 16.09
C ILE A 208 -4.21 -2.85 15.23
N ASN A 209 -2.91 -2.58 15.14
CA ASN A 209 -2.34 -1.50 14.32
C ASN A 209 -2.55 -1.77 12.82
N ALA A 210 -2.45 -3.03 12.40
CA ALA A 210 -2.77 -3.42 11.03
C ALA A 210 -4.26 -3.23 10.71
N LYS A 211 -5.16 -3.63 11.62
CA LYS A 211 -6.62 -3.40 11.47
C LYS A 211 -6.95 -1.91 11.40
N LEU A 212 -6.34 -1.10 12.27
CA LEU A 212 -6.48 0.36 12.26
C LEU A 212 -5.95 0.98 10.96
N SER A 213 -4.86 0.47 10.40
CA SER A 213 -4.33 0.95 9.11
C SER A 213 -5.30 0.67 7.96
N VAL A 214 -5.90 -0.53 7.92
CA VAL A 214 -6.94 -0.88 6.93
C VAL A 214 -8.20 -0.04 7.13
N PHE A 215 -8.59 0.23 8.38
CA PHE A 215 -9.72 1.11 8.72
C PHE A 215 -9.48 2.53 8.18
N ARG A 216 -8.29 3.10 8.42
CA ARG A 216 -7.90 4.44 7.92
C ARG A 216 -7.83 4.48 6.39
N LEU A 217 -7.29 3.44 5.76
CA LEU A 217 -7.26 3.34 4.29
C LEU A 217 -8.67 3.46 3.71
N ARG A 218 -9.63 2.70 4.24
CA ARG A 218 -11.01 2.70 3.73
C ARG A 218 -11.73 4.04 3.97
N GLU A 219 -11.44 4.72 5.09
CA GLU A 219 -11.92 6.09 5.36
C GLU A 219 -11.40 7.07 4.30
N LYS A 220 -10.07 7.11 4.08
CA LYS A 220 -9.46 7.95 3.05
C LYS A 220 -9.98 7.66 1.66
N GLN A 221 -10.14 6.38 1.30
CA GLN A 221 -10.71 5.99 0.01
C GLN A 221 -12.13 6.51 -0.16
N PHE A 222 -12.96 6.41 0.87
CA PHE A 222 -14.32 6.93 0.84
C PHE A 222 -14.33 8.45 0.59
N ASP A 223 -13.54 9.20 1.35
CA ASP A 223 -13.48 10.66 1.23
C ASP A 223 -12.98 11.11 -0.14
N LEU A 224 -11.95 10.46 -0.66
CA LEU A 224 -11.39 10.74 -1.99
C LEU A 224 -12.38 10.41 -3.12
N ILE A 225 -13.06 9.26 -3.07
CA ILE A 225 -14.11 8.94 -4.06
C ILE A 225 -15.28 9.93 -3.92
N ASN A 226 -15.63 10.30 -2.70
CA ASN A 226 -16.73 11.22 -2.46
C ASN A 226 -16.43 12.64 -2.97
N ALA A 227 -15.17 13.07 -2.93
CA ALA A 227 -14.73 14.32 -3.54
C ALA A 227 -14.52 14.22 -5.06
N SER A 228 -14.37 13.01 -5.62
CA SER A 228 -14.11 12.79 -7.04
C SER A 228 -15.37 12.91 -7.93
N ASN A 229 -15.11 13.03 -9.24
CA ASN A 229 -16.09 12.91 -10.32
C ASN A 229 -16.09 11.49 -10.94
N ASN A 230 -15.67 10.46 -10.20
CA ASN A 230 -15.64 9.09 -10.72
C ASN A 230 -17.05 8.62 -11.14
N LYS A 231 -17.15 8.01 -12.34
CA LYS A 231 -18.43 7.55 -12.93
C LYS A 231 -19.16 6.49 -12.09
N SER A 232 -18.40 5.68 -11.35
CA SER A 232 -18.89 4.61 -10.47
C SER A 232 -19.03 5.05 -9.01
N LYS A 233 -18.87 6.34 -8.71
CA LYS A 233 -18.89 6.93 -7.36
C LYS A 233 -19.97 6.35 -6.47
N LYS A 234 -21.23 6.32 -6.94
CA LYS A 234 -22.36 5.78 -6.17
C LYS A 234 -22.10 4.35 -5.66
N LYS A 235 -21.73 3.43 -6.56
CA LYS A 235 -21.48 2.03 -6.22
C LYS A 235 -20.24 1.90 -5.32
N LEU A 236 -19.17 2.65 -5.63
CA LEU A 236 -17.94 2.62 -4.84
C LEU A 236 -18.14 3.12 -3.41
N LEU A 237 -18.93 4.18 -3.19
CA LEU A 237 -19.24 4.67 -1.84
C LEU A 237 -20.03 3.65 -1.04
N GLU A 238 -20.97 2.94 -1.66
CA GLU A 238 -21.72 1.85 -1.00
C GLU A 238 -20.78 0.69 -0.60
N TYR A 239 -19.89 0.27 -1.49
CA TYR A 239 -18.87 -0.73 -1.21
C TYR A 239 -17.90 -0.30 -0.10
N LEU A 240 -17.34 0.90 -0.20
CA LEU A 240 -16.37 1.42 0.76
C LEU A 240 -17.01 1.60 2.14
N PHE A 241 -18.26 2.08 2.20
CA PHE A 241 -19.01 2.12 3.45
C PHE A 241 -19.22 0.71 4.03
N TYR A 242 -19.62 -0.27 3.22
CA TYR A 242 -19.75 -1.65 3.67
C TYR A 242 -18.44 -2.18 4.26
N ARG A 243 -17.32 -2.00 3.55
CA ARG A 243 -15.99 -2.40 4.04
C ARG A 243 -15.60 -1.66 5.31
N GLN A 244 -15.94 -0.37 5.44
CA GLN A 244 -15.70 0.40 6.66
C GLN A 244 -16.49 -0.14 7.84
N ALA A 245 -17.77 -0.51 7.63
CA ALA A 245 -18.62 -1.07 8.67
C ALA A 245 -18.09 -2.42 9.18
N VAL A 246 -17.61 -3.27 8.28
CA VAL A 246 -16.93 -4.53 8.66
C VAL A 246 -15.63 -4.25 9.42
N ASN A 247 -14.78 -3.34 8.92
CA ASN A 247 -13.52 -2.99 9.59
C ASN A 247 -13.76 -2.38 10.99
N TYR A 248 -14.83 -1.60 11.17
CA TYR A 248 -15.23 -1.08 12.48
C TYR A 248 -15.51 -2.20 13.47
N TYR A 249 -16.28 -3.20 13.05
CA TYR A 249 -16.55 -4.39 13.86
C TYR A 249 -15.24 -5.11 14.21
N ASP A 250 -14.37 -5.35 13.22
CA ASP A 250 -13.10 -6.07 13.39
C ASP A 250 -12.14 -5.37 14.36
N VAL A 251 -12.09 -4.03 14.33
CA VAL A 251 -11.31 -3.26 15.30
C VAL A 251 -11.95 -3.36 16.69
N MET A 252 -13.25 -3.16 16.79
CA MET A 252 -13.98 -3.19 18.06
C MET A 252 -13.87 -4.54 18.80
N ILE A 253 -13.84 -5.66 18.08
CA ILE A 253 -13.63 -6.98 18.70
C ILE A 253 -12.18 -7.21 19.12
N ALA A 254 -11.22 -6.57 18.44
CA ALA A 254 -9.78 -6.72 18.68
C ALA A 254 -9.25 -5.81 19.79
N LEU A 255 -10.02 -4.81 20.23
CA LEU A 255 -9.67 -3.98 21.39
C LEU A 255 -9.84 -4.75 22.70
N ASP A 256 -8.86 -4.64 23.59
CA ASP A 256 -8.74 -5.46 24.80
C ASP A 256 -9.66 -5.00 25.93
N SER A 257 -9.89 -3.68 26.04
CA SER A 257 -10.66 -3.11 27.16
C SER A 257 -11.97 -2.46 26.75
N LYS A 258 -12.96 -2.48 27.67
CA LYS A 258 -14.20 -1.70 27.51
C LYS A 258 -13.94 -0.19 27.38
N ALA A 259 -12.88 0.31 28.00
CA ALA A 259 -12.50 1.72 27.93
C ALA A 259 -12.04 2.10 26.52
N GLU A 260 -11.16 1.30 25.92
CA GLU A 260 -10.71 1.50 24.53
C GLU A 260 -11.87 1.40 23.54
N LYS A 261 -12.74 0.39 23.69
CA LYS A 261 -13.96 0.24 22.88
C LYS A 261 -14.84 1.48 22.95
N LYS A 262 -15.02 2.05 24.14
CA LYS A 262 -15.80 3.28 24.34
C LYS A 262 -15.15 4.48 23.66
N VAL A 263 -13.83 4.64 23.76
CA VAL A 263 -13.07 5.71 23.10
C VAL A 263 -13.15 5.57 21.58
N PHE A 264 -12.88 4.38 21.06
CA PHE A 264 -12.94 4.08 19.63
C PHE A 264 -14.34 4.33 19.08
N ARG A 265 -15.38 3.74 19.69
CA ARG A 265 -16.77 3.97 19.28
C ARG A 265 -17.13 5.46 19.28
N LYS A 266 -16.80 6.19 20.35
CA LYS A 266 -17.13 7.63 20.46
C LYS A 266 -16.54 8.42 19.30
N LYS A 267 -15.35 8.04 18.85
CA LYS A 267 -14.67 8.67 17.71
C LYS A 267 -15.27 8.23 16.36
N TYR A 268 -15.39 6.92 16.13
CA TYR A 268 -15.57 6.37 14.79
C TYR A 268 -17.01 5.98 14.43
N PHE A 269 -17.89 5.71 15.40
CA PHE A 269 -19.29 5.38 15.10
C PHE A 269 -20.05 6.58 14.50
N PRO A 270 -19.90 7.83 14.97
CA PRO A 270 -20.50 8.99 14.32
C PRO A 270 -20.04 9.17 12.86
N GLN A 271 -18.79 8.83 12.56
CA GLN A 271 -18.25 8.89 11.20
C GLN A 271 -18.94 7.86 10.29
N LEU A 272 -19.15 6.63 10.74
CA LEU A 272 -19.95 5.64 9.98
C LEU A 272 -21.37 6.14 9.68
N ILE A 273 -22.01 6.80 10.66
CA ILE A 273 -23.33 7.42 10.46
C ILE A 273 -23.26 8.55 9.43
N SER A 274 -22.18 9.33 9.40
CA SER A 274 -21.96 10.33 8.36
C SER A 274 -21.79 9.68 6.98
N MET A 275 -20.97 8.63 6.88
CA MET A 275 -20.70 7.94 5.61
C MET A 275 -21.97 7.33 5.01
N ILE A 276 -22.79 6.60 5.78
CA ILE A 276 -24.04 6.02 5.26
C ILE A 276 -25.08 7.08 4.84
N ARG A 277 -24.97 8.32 5.29
CA ARG A 277 -25.83 9.42 4.81
C ARG A 277 -25.39 9.94 3.45
N GLN A 278 -24.14 9.69 3.06
CA GLN A 278 -23.56 10.07 1.79
C GLN A 278 -23.66 8.94 0.75
N THR A 279 -24.20 7.77 1.12
CA THR A 279 -24.54 6.68 0.21
C THR A 279 -26.03 6.69 -0.14
N HIS A 280 -26.43 5.88 -1.13
CA HIS A 280 -27.85 5.69 -1.49
C HIS A 280 -28.47 4.43 -0.85
N LEU A 281 -27.87 3.92 0.22
CA LEU A 281 -28.38 2.74 0.90
C LEU A 281 -29.72 3.03 1.58
N GLU A 282 -30.61 2.04 1.53
CA GLU A 282 -31.91 2.11 2.20
C GLU A 282 -31.77 2.31 3.71
N THR A 283 -32.81 2.88 4.32
CA THR A 283 -32.91 3.08 5.78
C THR A 283 -32.72 1.77 6.56
N SER A 284 -33.06 0.63 5.98
CA SER A 284 -32.85 -0.70 6.56
C SER A 284 -31.38 -0.95 6.94
N TYR A 285 -30.41 -0.47 6.16
CA TYR A 285 -28.97 -0.59 6.45
C TYR A 285 -28.53 0.27 7.64
N LYS A 286 -29.11 1.48 7.77
CA LYS A 286 -28.89 2.35 8.94
C LYS A 286 -29.38 1.66 10.21
N ASN A 287 -30.57 1.06 10.16
CA ASN A 287 -31.14 0.32 11.29
C ASN A 287 -30.28 -0.91 11.66
N LYS A 288 -29.79 -1.65 10.67
CA LYS A 288 -28.84 -2.75 10.89
C LYS A 288 -27.58 -2.25 11.60
N LEU A 289 -26.99 -1.14 11.17
CA LEU A 289 -25.78 -0.58 11.79
C LEU A 289 -25.98 -0.25 13.27
N PHE A 290 -27.09 0.42 13.63
CA PHE A 290 -27.41 0.72 15.04
C PHE A 290 -27.62 -0.54 15.89
N LEU A 291 -28.38 -1.52 15.36
CA LEU A 291 -28.62 -2.78 16.06
C LEU A 291 -27.32 -3.60 16.21
N GLY A 292 -26.48 -3.61 15.18
CA GLY A 292 -25.18 -4.25 15.20
C GLY A 292 -24.26 -3.65 16.25
N ASP A 293 -24.16 -2.32 16.31
CA ASP A 293 -23.34 -1.62 17.30
C ASP A 293 -23.87 -1.85 18.73
N PHE A 294 -25.19 -1.84 18.94
CA PHE A 294 -25.78 -2.19 20.24
C PHE A 294 -25.38 -3.60 20.69
N LEU A 295 -25.56 -4.61 19.82
CA LEU A 295 -25.19 -5.99 20.13
C LEU A 295 -23.68 -6.18 20.33
N LEU A 296 -22.86 -5.38 19.64
CA LEU A 296 -21.41 -5.39 19.79
C LEU A 296 -20.99 -4.85 21.16
N GLN A 297 -21.60 -3.75 21.62
CA GLN A 297 -21.35 -3.19 22.96
C GLN A 297 -21.78 -4.14 24.08
N SER A 298 -22.95 -4.77 23.93
CA SER A 298 -23.55 -5.56 25.01
C SER A 298 -23.05 -7.01 25.06
N LEU A 299 -22.81 -7.63 23.90
CA LEU A 299 -22.61 -9.07 23.78
C LEU A 299 -21.35 -9.47 23.01
N ASN A 300 -20.58 -8.50 22.49
CA ASN A 300 -19.47 -8.74 21.55
C ASN A 300 -19.90 -9.62 20.35
N LYS A 301 -21.17 -9.44 19.92
CA LYS A 301 -21.81 -10.13 18.79
C LYS A 301 -22.34 -9.10 17.80
N GLY A 302 -22.95 -9.56 16.72
CA GLY A 302 -23.66 -8.68 15.77
C GLY A 302 -22.97 -8.50 14.43
N TYR A 303 -21.91 -9.25 14.13
CA TYR A 303 -21.22 -9.25 12.83
C TYR A 303 -22.17 -9.23 11.63
N LYS A 304 -23.22 -10.08 11.64
CA LYS A 304 -24.23 -10.18 10.56
C LYS A 304 -24.96 -8.88 10.23
N PHE A 305 -24.92 -7.88 11.11
CA PHE A 305 -25.53 -6.57 10.88
C PHE A 305 -24.58 -5.56 10.22
N PHE A 306 -23.28 -5.84 10.25
CA PHE A 306 -22.26 -5.10 9.51
C PHE A 306 -21.95 -5.77 8.15
N TYR A 307 -22.27 -7.05 8.02
CA TYR A 307 -22.03 -7.84 6.81
C TYR A 307 -23.18 -7.72 5.80
N PHE A 308 -22.86 -7.28 4.58
CA PHE A 308 -23.80 -7.03 3.48
C PHE A 308 -23.34 -7.81 2.23
N PRO A 309 -23.76 -9.09 2.09
CA PRO A 309 -23.22 -10.01 1.10
C PRO A 309 -23.33 -9.53 -0.36
N GLN A 310 -24.32 -8.71 -0.67
CA GLN A 310 -24.52 -8.16 -2.01
C GLN A 310 -23.41 -7.17 -2.45
N PHE A 311 -22.55 -6.75 -1.53
CA PHE A 311 -21.38 -5.93 -1.82
C PHE A 311 -20.07 -6.74 -1.78
N ASP A 312 -20.15 -8.07 -1.62
CA ASP A 312 -18.99 -8.92 -1.83
C ASP A 312 -18.64 -8.97 -3.31
N HIS A 313 -17.34 -9.04 -3.58
CA HIS A 313 -16.62 -8.82 -4.85
C HIS A 313 -17.20 -9.47 -6.11
N ARG A 314 -18.15 -10.39 -6.01
CA ARG A 314 -18.78 -11.09 -7.14
C ARG A 314 -19.95 -10.33 -7.80
N SER A 315 -20.19 -9.09 -7.38
CA SER A 315 -21.40 -8.33 -7.69
C SER A 315 -21.16 -7.05 -8.49
N PHE A 316 -19.89 -6.73 -8.79
CA PHE A 316 -19.48 -5.49 -9.48
C PHE A 316 -19.41 -5.64 -10.99
#